data_AF-A0A7C1ENN4-F1
#
_entry.id   AF-A0A7C1ENN4-F1
#
_cell.length_a   1.000
_cell.length_b   1.000
_cell.length_c   1.000
_cell.angle_alpha   90.00
_cell.angle_beta   90.00
_cell.angle_gamma   90.00
#
_symmetry.space_group_name_H-M   'P 1'
#
loop_
_entity.id
_entity.type
_entity.pdbx_description
1 polymer ?
#
loop_
_entity_poly.entity_id
_entity_poly.type
_entity_poly.pdbx_seq_one_letter_code
_entity_poly.pdbx_strand_id
1 'polypeptide(L)'
;MTEAAKQAALEVLLHNARTGSHSLPRTAGWGYPEPYTRDLMLSALGFLVSGNEDLTQSLRRVLEMLAANQSRHGQIPGLADNPEDRGSSDTTPLFLVALGWFRQFTGEADFLDKAALRALSWMETQSPDDRVLVAQLPTSDWRDEQWVLGYGLYVNTL
;
A
#
# COMPACT_ATOMS: atom_id res chain seq x y z
N MET A 1 -21.84 1.79 12.80
CA MET A 1 -21.68 0.84 11.68
C MET A 1 -22.56 -0.36 11.97
N THR A 2 -23.36 -0.85 11.01
CA THR A 2 -24.27 -1.99 11.24
C THR A 2 -23.51 -3.31 11.06
N GLU A 3 -23.90 -4.38 11.76
CA GLU A 3 -23.28 -5.71 11.62
C GLU A 3 -23.38 -6.23 10.18
N ALA A 4 -24.51 -5.95 9.51
CA ALA A 4 -24.71 -6.28 8.10
C ALA A 4 -23.68 -5.59 7.18
N ALA A 5 -23.33 -4.32 7.44
CA ALA A 5 -22.32 -3.62 6.65
C ALA A 5 -20.92 -4.19 6.88
N LYS A 6 -20.59 -4.58 8.12
CA LYS A 6 -19.33 -5.25 8.45
C LYS A 6 -19.22 -6.60 7.73
N GLN A 7 -20.28 -7.40 7.75
CA GLN A 7 -20.32 -8.70 7.09
C GLN A 7 -20.15 -8.57 5.57
N ALA A 8 -20.89 -7.63 4.95
CA ALA A 8 -20.76 -7.35 3.52
C ALA A 8 -19.34 -6.87 3.14
N ALA A 9 -18.72 -6.01 3.96
CA ALA A 9 -17.34 -5.57 3.73
C ALA A 9 -16.36 -6.76 3.78
N LEU A 10 -16.50 -7.66 4.76
CA LEU A 10 -15.67 -8.85 4.87
C LEU A 10 -15.81 -9.76 3.64
N GLU A 11 -17.03 -9.96 3.15
CA GLU A 11 -17.29 -10.75 1.95
C GLU A 11 -16.59 -10.16 0.71
N VAL A 12 -16.59 -8.83 0.56
CA VAL A 12 -15.86 -8.15 -0.53
C VAL A 12 -14.35 -8.39 -0.42
N LEU A 13 -13.77 -8.23 0.76
CA LEU A 13 -12.33 -8.44 0.98
C LEU A 13 -11.93 -9.89 0.65
N LEU A 14 -12.71 -10.87 1.12
CA LEU A 14 -12.47 -12.29 0.85
C LEU A 14 -12.66 -12.65 -0.63
N HIS A 15 -13.64 -12.05 -1.31
CA HIS A 15 -13.86 -12.25 -2.74
C HIS A 15 -12.68 -11.77 -3.59
N ASN A 16 -12.02 -10.70 -3.15
CA ASN A 16 -10.87 -10.12 -3.82
C ASN A 16 -9.54 -10.80 -3.46
N ALA A 17 -9.45 -11.42 -2.29
CA ALA A 17 -8.22 -12.09 -1.83
C ALA A 17 -7.87 -13.41 -2.56
N ARG A 18 -8.82 -14.03 -3.25
CA ARG A 18 -8.67 -15.41 -3.76
C ARG A 18 -8.20 -15.54 -5.21
N THR A 19 -8.17 -14.47 -6.01
CA THR A 19 -8.20 -14.58 -7.48
C THR A 19 -7.45 -13.45 -8.22
N GLY A 20 -6.21 -13.13 -7.86
CA GLY A 20 -5.38 -12.18 -8.63
C GLY A 20 -4.13 -12.81 -9.25
N SER A 21 -3.43 -12.00 -10.04
CA SER A 21 -2.13 -12.32 -10.65
C SER A 21 -1.11 -12.72 -9.57
N HIS A 22 -0.23 -13.69 -9.86
CA HIS A 22 0.83 -14.13 -8.94
C HIS A 22 0.38 -14.48 -7.50
N SER A 23 -0.87 -14.96 -7.31
CA SER A 23 -1.46 -15.26 -5.99
C SER A 23 -1.65 -14.03 -5.07
N LEU A 24 -1.68 -12.84 -5.66
CA LEU A 24 -1.99 -11.59 -4.98
C LEU A 24 -3.50 -11.33 -5.02
N PRO A 25 -4.05 -10.54 -4.08
CA PRO A 25 -5.40 -10.03 -4.17
C PRO A 25 -5.56 -9.10 -5.38
N ARG A 26 -6.71 -9.18 -6.06
CA ARG A 26 -7.18 -8.14 -6.98
C ARG A 26 -7.83 -7.01 -6.19
N THR A 27 -7.93 -5.80 -6.74
CA THR A 27 -8.50 -4.66 -6.01
C THR A 27 -9.99 -4.48 -6.24
N ALA A 28 -10.52 -4.93 -7.38
CA ALA A 28 -11.97 -4.98 -7.62
C ALA A 28 -12.42 -6.33 -8.20
N GLY A 29 -13.63 -6.74 -7.84
CA GLY A 29 -14.25 -7.95 -8.38
C GLY A 29 -14.54 -7.88 -9.89
N TRP A 30 -14.57 -6.67 -10.45
CA TRP A 30 -14.84 -6.40 -11.86
C TRP A 30 -14.07 -5.15 -12.33
N GLY A 31 -13.51 -5.20 -13.55
CA GLY A 31 -12.85 -4.06 -14.20
C GLY A 31 -11.39 -3.77 -13.79
N TYR A 32 -11.00 -4.04 -12.54
CA TYR A 32 -9.64 -3.79 -12.02
C TYR A 32 -9.05 -5.05 -11.35
N PRO A 33 -8.53 -6.02 -12.13
CA PRO A 33 -7.95 -7.24 -11.61
C PRO A 33 -6.54 -7.06 -11.01
N GLU A 34 -5.88 -5.94 -11.28
CA GLU A 34 -4.48 -5.71 -10.92
C GLU A 34 -4.30 -5.45 -9.42
N PRO A 35 -3.16 -5.83 -8.82
CA PRO A 35 -2.90 -5.63 -7.40
C PRO A 35 -2.40 -4.21 -7.13
N TYR A 36 -3.26 -3.20 -7.28
CA TYR A 36 -2.89 -1.81 -6.97
C TYR A 36 -2.46 -1.67 -5.51
N THR A 37 -1.21 -1.24 -5.32
CA THR A 37 -0.57 -1.08 -4.02
C THR A 37 -1.40 -0.17 -3.13
N ARG A 38 -1.85 0.98 -3.64
CA ARG A 38 -2.65 1.95 -2.89
C ARG A 38 -3.87 1.29 -2.24
N ASP A 39 -4.70 0.65 -3.05
CA ASP A 39 -5.94 0.01 -2.65
C ASP A 39 -5.70 -1.11 -1.63
N LEU A 40 -4.64 -1.90 -1.83
CA LEU A 40 -4.27 -2.99 -0.94
C LEU A 40 -3.72 -2.49 0.40
N MET A 41 -2.93 -1.41 0.41
CA MET A 41 -2.43 -0.80 1.65
C MET A 41 -3.57 -0.12 2.44
N LEU A 42 -4.52 0.52 1.76
CA LEU A 42 -5.73 1.04 2.41
C LEU A 42 -6.60 -0.09 2.96
N SER A 43 -6.74 -1.19 2.22
CA SER A 43 -7.48 -2.38 2.64
C SER A 43 -6.79 -3.15 3.77
N ALA A 44 -5.49 -2.93 4.00
CA ALA A 44 -4.71 -3.61 5.04
C ALA A 44 -5.32 -3.44 6.43
N LEU A 45 -5.84 -2.24 6.75
CA LEU A 45 -6.54 -2.02 8.01
C LEU A 45 -7.74 -2.96 8.14
N GLY A 46 -8.57 -3.06 7.09
CA GLY A 46 -9.71 -3.97 7.03
C GLY A 46 -9.33 -5.44 7.15
N PHE A 47 -8.23 -5.85 6.51
CA PHE A 47 -7.69 -7.21 6.60
C PHE A 47 -7.33 -7.55 8.05
N LEU A 48 -6.57 -6.67 8.72
CA LEU A 48 -6.07 -6.92 10.08
C LEU A 48 -7.19 -6.84 11.12
N VAL A 49 -8.04 -5.80 11.11
CA VAL A 49 -9.11 -5.66 12.12
C VAL A 49 -10.21 -6.70 11.99
N SER A 50 -10.32 -7.38 10.85
CA SER A 50 -11.24 -8.50 10.68
C SER A 50 -10.85 -9.73 11.50
N GLY A 51 -9.57 -9.86 11.87
CA GLY A 51 -9.03 -11.06 12.51
C GLY A 51 -9.03 -12.30 11.60
N ASN A 52 -9.32 -12.14 10.32
CA ASN A 52 -9.36 -13.26 9.37
C ASN A 52 -7.94 -13.65 8.94
N GLU A 53 -7.58 -14.91 9.19
CA GLU A 53 -6.24 -15.43 8.90
C GLU A 53 -5.92 -15.43 7.40
N ASP A 54 -6.89 -15.74 6.52
CA ASP A 54 -6.67 -15.74 5.08
C ASP A 54 -6.31 -14.33 4.57
N LEU A 55 -7.01 -13.30 5.06
CA LEU A 55 -6.73 -11.91 4.72
C LEU A 55 -5.38 -11.44 5.28
N THR A 56 -5.03 -11.88 6.49
CA THR A 56 -3.72 -11.60 7.09
C THR A 56 -2.59 -12.22 6.27
N GLN A 57 -2.73 -13.47 5.84
CA GLN A 57 -1.75 -14.13 4.98
C GLN A 57 -1.71 -13.52 3.57
N SER A 58 -2.84 -13.04 3.07
CA SER A 58 -2.90 -12.27 1.82
C SER A 58 -2.07 -10.99 1.92
N LEU A 59 -2.23 -10.22 3.01
CA LEU A 59 -1.43 -9.02 3.26
C LEU A 59 0.07 -9.33 3.32
N ARG A 60 0.46 -10.41 4.01
CA ARG A 60 1.86 -10.85 4.07
C ARG A 60 2.45 -11.02 2.67
N ARG A 61 1.77 -11.77 1.80
CA ARG A 61 2.22 -12.02 0.41
C ARG A 61 2.36 -10.72 -0.38
N VAL A 62 1.42 -9.78 -0.20
CA VAL A 62 1.48 -8.46 -0.83
C VAL A 62 2.72 -7.69 -0.34
N LEU A 63 2.93 -7.60 0.97
CA LEU A 63 4.08 -6.90 1.54
C LEU A 63 5.42 -7.51 1.10
N GLU A 64 5.51 -8.83 1.04
CA GLU A 64 6.69 -9.55 0.53
C GLU A 64 6.93 -9.26 -0.96
N MET A 65 5.88 -9.26 -1.78
CA MET A 65 5.99 -8.92 -3.20
C MET A 65 6.43 -7.47 -3.40
N LEU A 66 5.85 -6.52 -2.66
CA LEU A 66 6.23 -5.11 -2.70
C LEU A 66 7.70 -4.91 -2.31
N ALA A 67 8.16 -5.61 -1.28
CA ALA A 67 9.56 -5.58 -0.86
C ALA A 67 10.50 -6.18 -1.92
N ALA A 68 10.08 -7.26 -2.59
CA ALA A 68 10.84 -7.89 -3.67
C ALA A 68 10.93 -6.99 -4.92
N ASN A 69 9.85 -6.26 -5.23
CA ASN A 69 9.75 -5.34 -6.37
C ASN A 69 10.17 -3.89 -6.03
N GLN A 70 10.64 -3.64 -4.80
CA GLN A 70 11.11 -2.33 -4.36
C GLN A 70 12.29 -1.86 -5.24
N SER A 71 12.21 -0.62 -5.73
CA SER A 71 13.26 -0.04 -6.58
C SER A 71 14.60 0.00 -5.88
N ARG A 72 15.71 0.10 -6.64
CA ARG A 72 17.06 0.22 -6.09
C ARG A 72 17.16 1.28 -4.99
N HIS A 73 16.48 2.42 -5.17
CA HIS A 73 16.50 3.56 -4.25
C HIS A 73 15.49 3.49 -3.12
N GLY A 74 14.61 2.48 -3.09
CA GLY A 74 13.67 2.24 -1.99
C GLY A 74 12.20 2.56 -2.30
N GLN A 75 11.90 3.06 -3.50
CA GLN A 75 10.52 3.33 -3.93
C GLN A 75 9.72 2.03 -4.06
N ILE A 76 8.49 2.05 -3.55
CA ILE A 76 7.51 0.96 -3.67
C ILE A 76 6.64 1.19 -4.92
N PRO A 77 6.45 0.17 -5.79
CA PRO A 77 5.69 0.33 -7.02
C PRO A 77 4.18 0.54 -6.76
N GLY A 78 3.46 1.11 -7.73
CA GLY A 78 2.01 1.31 -7.70
C GLY A 78 1.21 0.04 -7.99
N LEU A 79 1.81 -0.94 -8.66
CA LEU A 79 1.30 -2.29 -8.82
C LEU A 79 2.23 -3.26 -8.13
N ALA A 80 1.70 -4.10 -7.24
CA ALA A 80 2.52 -4.98 -6.42
C ALA A 80 3.36 -5.97 -7.26
N ASP A 81 2.86 -6.40 -8.41
CA ASP A 81 3.53 -7.35 -9.31
C ASP A 81 4.29 -6.70 -10.49
N ASN A 82 4.32 -5.36 -10.59
CA ASN A 82 5.04 -4.67 -11.65
C ASN A 82 6.09 -3.70 -11.07
N PRO A 83 7.38 -4.08 -11.02
CA PRO A 83 8.43 -3.25 -10.44
C PRO A 83 8.66 -1.92 -11.18
N GLU A 84 8.23 -1.81 -12.44
CA GLU A 84 8.43 -0.60 -13.24
C GLU A 84 7.31 0.44 -13.09
N ASP A 85 6.21 0.09 -12.42
CA ASP A 85 5.12 1.03 -12.15
C ASP A 85 5.48 1.97 -10.98
N ARG A 86 6.16 3.08 -11.29
CA ARG A 86 6.78 3.99 -10.30
C ARG A 86 6.21 5.41 -10.31
N GLY A 87 5.00 5.57 -10.84
CA GLY A 87 4.35 6.88 -10.98
C GLY A 87 3.73 7.45 -9.70
N SER A 88 3.64 6.67 -8.63
CA SER A 88 2.92 7.03 -7.42
C SER A 88 3.80 7.69 -6.35
N SER A 89 3.27 8.73 -5.72
CA SER A 89 3.89 9.43 -4.59
C SER A 89 3.51 8.85 -3.23
N ASP A 90 2.38 8.16 -3.15
CA ASP A 90 1.74 7.71 -1.91
C ASP A 90 1.93 6.21 -1.60
N THR A 91 2.40 5.41 -2.55
CA THR A 91 2.56 3.95 -2.36
C THR A 91 3.65 3.61 -1.37
N THR A 92 4.74 4.38 -1.34
CA THR A 92 5.85 4.17 -0.39
C THR A 92 5.46 4.52 1.06
N PRO A 93 4.85 5.70 1.35
CA PRO A 93 4.36 5.95 2.70
C PRO A 93 3.21 5.00 3.10
N LEU A 94 2.28 4.67 2.20
CA LEU A 94 1.24 3.67 2.48
C LEU A 94 1.82 2.29 2.83
N PHE A 95 2.87 1.85 2.15
CA PHE A 95 3.58 0.62 2.49
C PHE A 95 4.17 0.66 3.90
N LEU A 96 4.80 1.78 4.29
CA LEU A 96 5.36 1.94 5.65
C LEU A 96 4.27 1.88 6.72
N VAL A 97 3.13 2.54 6.49
CA VAL A 97 1.97 2.52 7.40
C VAL A 97 1.40 1.11 7.53
N ALA A 98 1.11 0.44 6.41
CA ALA A 98 0.55 -0.91 6.41
C ALA A 98 1.51 -1.94 7.00
N LEU A 99 2.82 -1.81 6.74
CA LEU A 99 3.85 -2.65 7.35
C LEU A 99 3.89 -2.46 8.87
N GLY A 100 3.80 -1.21 9.35
CA GLY A 100 3.69 -0.90 10.78
C GLY A 100 2.50 -1.58 11.44
N TRP A 101 1.30 -1.45 10.84
CA TRP A 101 0.11 -2.15 11.32
C TRP A 101 0.25 -3.66 11.31
N PHE A 102 0.84 -4.23 10.25
CA PHE A 102 1.06 -5.66 10.14
C PHE A 102 1.98 -6.18 11.25
N ARG A 103 3.13 -5.53 11.46
CA ARG A 103 4.09 -5.87 12.53
C ARG A 103 3.44 -5.80 13.91
N GLN A 104 2.64 -4.75 14.16
CA GLN A 104 1.92 -4.60 15.42
C GLN A 104 0.88 -5.71 15.62
N PHE A 105 0.13 -6.05 14.58
CA PHE A 105 -0.92 -7.08 14.63
C PHE A 105 -0.34 -8.48 14.82
N THR A 106 0.74 -8.83 14.12
CA THR A 106 1.32 -10.18 14.19
C THR A 106 2.37 -10.36 15.29
N GLY A 107 2.91 -9.26 15.83
CA GLY A 107 4.01 -9.27 16.79
C GLY A 107 5.39 -9.49 16.18
N GLU A 108 5.51 -9.50 14.85
CA GLU A 108 6.79 -9.68 14.15
C GLU A 108 7.50 -8.33 13.92
N ALA A 109 8.16 -7.80 14.94
CA ALA A 109 8.78 -6.47 14.90
C ALA A 109 9.75 -6.24 13.72
N ASP A 110 10.51 -7.27 13.33
CA ASP A 110 11.56 -7.17 12.31
C ASP A 110 11.11 -7.58 10.89
N PHE A 111 9.83 -7.89 10.70
CA PHE A 111 9.33 -8.34 9.40
C PHE A 111 9.60 -7.28 8.32
N LEU A 112 10.34 -7.64 7.26
CA LEU A 112 10.75 -6.77 6.14
C LEU A 112 11.59 -5.53 6.52
N ASP A 113 12.40 -5.61 7.57
CA ASP A 113 13.15 -4.44 8.08
C ASP A 113 14.07 -3.76 7.05
N LYS A 114 14.77 -4.56 6.25
CA LYS A 114 15.61 -4.02 5.17
C LYS A 114 14.81 -3.21 4.14
N ALA A 115 13.60 -3.65 3.81
CA ALA A 115 12.74 -2.94 2.87
C ALA A 115 12.18 -1.66 3.49
N ALA A 116 11.79 -1.71 4.78
CA ALA A 116 11.35 -0.55 5.53
C ALA A 116 12.42 0.55 5.58
N LEU A 117 13.67 0.20 5.91
CA LEU A 117 14.78 1.16 5.96
C LEU A 117 15.04 1.82 4.62
N ARG A 118 15.01 1.06 3.53
CA ARG A 118 15.16 1.61 2.17
C ARG A 118 14.00 2.52 1.78
N ALA A 119 12.76 2.15 2.15
CA ALA A 119 11.59 2.97 1.91
C ALA A 119 11.65 4.30 2.68
N LEU A 120 12.09 4.27 3.95
CA LEU A 120 12.34 5.49 4.74
C LEU A 120 13.40 6.38 4.09
N SER A 121 14.54 5.83 3.65
CA SER A 121 15.54 6.59 2.91
C SER A 121 15.01 7.19 1.61
N TRP A 122 14.12 6.49 0.90
CA TRP A 122 13.45 7.06 -0.28
C TRP A 122 12.55 8.24 0.08
N MET A 123 11.83 8.17 1.19
CA MET A 123 10.95 9.26 1.65
C MET A 123 11.74 10.51 2.00
N GLU A 124 12.92 10.36 2.62
CA GLU A 124 13.81 11.49 2.90
C GLU A 124 14.20 12.22 1.61
N THR A 125 14.47 11.51 0.51
CA THR A 125 14.82 12.15 -0.77
C THR A 125 13.63 12.82 -1.47
N GLN A 126 12.39 12.60 -1.02
CA GLN A 126 11.21 13.26 -1.58
C GLN A 126 10.93 14.63 -0.96
N SER A 127 11.73 15.09 0.00
CA SER A 127 11.62 16.43 0.58
C SER A 127 12.72 17.37 0.04
N PRO A 128 12.53 17.99 -1.15
CA PRO A 128 13.59 18.71 -1.84
C PRO A 128 14.06 19.98 -1.12
N ASP A 129 13.30 20.51 -0.17
CA ASP A 129 13.63 21.70 0.61
C ASP A 129 13.87 21.41 2.10
N ASP A 130 14.05 20.13 2.46
CA ASP A 130 14.29 19.64 3.83
C ASP A 130 13.22 20.06 4.85
N ARG A 131 11.96 20.28 4.40
CA ARG A 131 10.85 20.67 5.28
C ARG A 131 10.05 19.51 5.84
N VAL A 132 10.51 18.28 5.65
CA VAL A 132 9.77 17.05 6.02
C VAL A 132 8.43 16.97 5.28
N LEU A 133 8.38 17.60 4.10
CA LEU A 133 7.24 17.55 3.19
C LEU A 133 7.63 16.87 1.89
N VAL A 134 6.87 15.86 1.51
CA VAL A 134 6.95 15.14 0.24
C VAL A 134 6.45 16.05 -0.87
N ALA A 135 7.34 16.38 -1.81
CA ALA A 135 6.99 17.07 -3.04
C ALA A 135 6.31 16.09 -4.01
N GLN A 136 5.30 16.60 -4.71
CA GLN A 136 4.47 15.81 -5.60
C GLN A 136 4.57 16.32 -7.05
N LEU A 137 4.63 15.38 -7.98
CA LEU A 137 4.52 15.64 -9.42
C LEU A 137 3.05 15.59 -9.87
N PRO A 138 2.70 16.13 -11.05
CA PRO A 138 1.35 16.00 -11.57
C PRO A 138 0.95 14.53 -11.66
N THR A 139 -0.32 14.23 -11.35
CA THR A 139 -0.94 12.90 -11.48
C THR A 139 -0.26 11.76 -10.69
N SER A 140 0.56 12.05 -9.67
CA SER A 140 1.19 11.02 -8.84
C SER A 140 0.41 10.64 -7.56
N ASP A 141 -0.81 11.16 -7.38
CA ASP A 141 -1.71 10.93 -6.25
C ASP A 141 -3.13 10.57 -6.75
N TRP A 142 -3.95 9.92 -5.91
CA TRP A 142 -5.32 9.45 -6.19
C TRP A 142 -6.35 10.56 -6.44
N ARG A 143 -5.97 11.83 -6.24
CA ARG A 143 -6.75 13.00 -6.66
C ARG A 143 -6.30 13.50 -8.03
N ASP A 144 -6.06 12.55 -8.93
CA ASP A 144 -5.54 12.66 -10.28
C ASP A 144 -6.38 13.53 -11.24
N GLU A 145 -7.55 14.01 -10.80
CA GLU A 145 -8.33 15.04 -11.54
C GLU A 145 -7.76 16.47 -11.42
N GLN A 146 -6.79 16.72 -10.54
CA GLN A 146 -6.21 18.06 -10.35
C GLN A 146 -4.71 18.07 -10.58
N TRP A 147 -4.24 19.00 -11.43
CA TRP A 147 -2.82 19.31 -11.60
C TRP A 147 -2.31 20.04 -10.35
N VAL A 148 -1.98 19.28 -9.31
CA VAL A 148 -1.40 19.80 -8.08
C VAL A 148 0.12 19.62 -8.14
N LEU A 149 0.85 20.73 -8.16
CA LEU A 149 2.30 20.79 -8.00
C LEU A 149 2.63 21.30 -6.59
N GLY A 150 3.66 20.75 -5.97
CA GLY A 150 4.13 21.16 -4.65
C GLY A 150 3.79 20.12 -3.57
N TYR A 151 3.25 20.56 -2.44
CA TYR A 151 3.05 19.73 -1.25
C TYR A 151 1.57 19.36 -1.10
N GLY A 152 1.19 18.19 -1.62
CA GLY A 152 -0.16 17.66 -1.48
C GLY A 152 -0.47 17.25 -0.03
N LEU A 153 -1.65 17.61 0.48
CA LEU A 153 -2.02 17.28 1.86
C LEU A 153 -2.06 15.77 2.10
N TYR A 154 -2.66 15.02 1.17
CA TYR A 154 -2.89 13.58 1.34
C TYR A 154 -1.59 12.82 1.65
N VAL A 155 -0.61 12.87 0.75
CA VAL A 155 0.67 12.16 0.91
C VAL A 155 1.45 12.60 2.16
N ASN A 156 1.32 13.87 2.55
CA ASN A 156 2.00 14.44 3.72
C ASN A 156 1.26 14.18 5.04
N THR A 157 0.11 13.51 5.02
CA THR A 157 -0.65 13.11 6.23
C THR A 157 -0.63 11.61 6.52
N LEU A 158 -0.09 10.82 5.60
CA LEU A 158 0.12 9.38 5.78
C LEU A 158 1.25 9.12 6.77
#